data_AF-A0A835I2P6-F1
#
_entry.id   AF-A0A835I2P6-F1
#
_cell.length_a   1.000
_cell.length_b   1.000
_cell.length_c   1.000
_cell.angle_alpha   90.00
_cell.angle_beta   90.00
_cell.angle_gamma   90.00
#
_symmetry.space_group_name_H-M   'P 1'
#
loop_
_entity.id
_entity.type
_entity.pdbx_description
1 polymer ?
#
loop_
_entity_poly.entity_id
_entity_poly.type
_entity_poly.pdbx_seq_one_letter_code
_entity_poly.pdbx_strand_id
1 'polypeptide(L)'
;MMRSDASNAWSKESNWIGYVAVVTDEGKKLLGRRDIVVAWRGTITTLEWVDDFEAGKVSGAKMLNTKLNPMLHQGFYSIYTSTDPKSKFNKTSARDQYKKEQNNMSITVCGHSLGAALSIINSTDIVAKKVVSPNIPVTAFPYACPKHGDCVFKQFSEGGLATAHAMESYLHAIAGTRGSRGGFRFQTNRDISLVNKHIDGLKDKYLIPQQWWGLANKGMVQQSTANWQMADRTWKEDDQNMMSDDENISSDHQNISSDDEKTSD
;
A
#
# COMPACT_ATOMS: atom_id res chain seq x y z
N MET A 1 10.36 -8.86 16.48
CA MET A 1 9.13 -9.40 15.86
C MET A 1 7.94 -8.69 16.51
N MET A 2 7.07 -8.02 15.76
CA MET A 2 5.90 -7.34 16.36
C MET A 2 4.94 -8.41 16.90
N ARG A 3 4.70 -8.40 18.20
CA ARG A 3 3.85 -9.37 18.89
C ARG A 3 2.54 -8.70 19.28
N SER A 4 1.41 -9.38 19.11
CA SER A 4 0.13 -8.90 19.63
C SER A 4 -0.03 -9.31 21.10
N ASP A 5 -0.31 -8.36 21.97
CA ASP A 5 -0.58 -8.60 23.41
C ASP A 5 -2.04 -8.98 23.70
N ALA A 6 -2.92 -8.89 22.71
CA ALA A 6 -4.30 -9.35 22.85
C ALA A 6 -4.38 -10.88 23.00
N SER A 7 -5.10 -11.36 24.02
CA SER A 7 -5.29 -12.78 24.29
C SER A 7 -5.99 -13.53 23.15
N ASN A 8 -6.80 -12.83 22.36
CA ASN A 8 -7.59 -13.30 21.22
C ASN A 8 -7.05 -12.84 19.85
N ALA A 9 -5.76 -12.50 19.75
CA ALA A 9 -5.15 -12.12 18.47
C ALA A 9 -5.29 -13.23 17.42
N TRP A 10 -5.74 -12.86 16.20
CA TRP A 10 -5.87 -13.80 15.07
C TRP A 10 -4.52 -14.43 14.65
N SER A 11 -3.42 -13.71 14.85
CA SER A 11 -2.05 -14.24 14.90
C SER A 11 -1.24 -13.43 15.91
N LYS A 12 -0.40 -14.10 16.70
CA LYS A 12 0.45 -13.43 17.71
C LYS A 12 1.75 -12.92 17.11
N GLU A 13 2.17 -13.45 15.96
CA GLU A 13 3.52 -13.23 15.40
C GLU A 13 3.50 -12.89 13.90
N SER A 14 2.33 -12.90 13.25
CA SER A 14 2.16 -12.54 11.84
C SER A 14 1.24 -11.33 11.69
N ASN A 15 1.59 -10.43 10.78
CA ASN A 15 0.77 -9.28 10.41
C ASN A 15 0.65 -9.17 8.89
N TRP A 16 -0.50 -8.72 8.38
CA TRP A 16 -0.64 -8.33 6.98
C TRP A 16 0.32 -7.17 6.68
N ILE A 17 1.22 -7.34 5.70
CA ILE A 17 2.35 -6.42 5.47
C ILE A 17 2.35 -5.79 4.07
N GLY A 18 1.35 -6.08 3.24
CA GLY A 18 1.24 -5.55 1.90
C GLY A 18 0.47 -6.47 0.96
N TYR A 19 0.46 -6.10 -0.32
CA TYR A 19 -0.16 -6.88 -1.38
C TYR A 19 0.62 -6.76 -2.69
N VAL A 20 0.33 -7.68 -3.61
CA VAL A 20 0.80 -7.65 -5.00
C VAL A 20 -0.43 -7.60 -5.89
N ALA A 21 -0.44 -6.70 -6.85
CA ALA A 21 -1.50 -6.55 -7.84
C ALA A 21 -0.91 -6.51 -9.24
N VAL A 22 -1.68 -6.94 -10.24
CA VAL A 22 -1.31 -6.86 -11.65
C VAL A 22 -2.34 -6.01 -12.38
N VAL A 23 -1.85 -5.12 -13.23
CA VAL A 23 -2.70 -4.24 -14.04
C VAL A 23 -3.59 -5.04 -14.99
N THR A 24 -4.90 -4.76 -14.99
CA THR A 24 -5.89 -5.36 -15.92
C THR A 24 -5.65 -4.94 -17.37
N ASP A 25 -6.39 -5.51 -18.32
CA ASP A 25 -6.26 -5.17 -19.74
C ASP A 25 -6.65 -3.72 -20.03
N GLU A 26 -7.66 -3.21 -19.35
CA GLU A 26 -8.09 -1.81 -19.38
C GLU A 26 -7.00 -0.91 -18.81
N GLY A 27 -6.47 -1.26 -17.63
CA GLY A 27 -5.40 -0.50 -17.00
C GLY A 27 -4.11 -0.48 -17.84
N LYS A 28 -3.82 -1.57 -18.56
CA LYS A 28 -2.68 -1.65 -19.48
C LYS A 28 -2.82 -0.66 -20.63
N LYS A 29 -4.03 -0.48 -21.17
CA LYS A 29 -4.31 0.52 -22.22
C LYS A 29 -4.03 1.94 -21.70
N LEU A 30 -4.38 2.23 -20.45
CA LEU A 30 -4.14 3.53 -19.81
C LEU A 30 -2.66 3.78 -19.49
N LEU A 31 -1.97 2.78 -18.95
CA LEU A 31 -0.56 2.89 -18.54
C LEU A 31 0.43 2.68 -19.70
N GLY A 32 -0.04 2.19 -20.85
CA GLY A 32 0.80 1.84 -22.00
C GLY A 32 1.65 0.58 -21.79
N ARG A 33 1.53 -0.10 -20.64
CA ARG A 33 2.28 -1.31 -20.30
C ARG A 33 1.58 -2.13 -19.24
N ARG A 34 1.88 -3.43 -19.20
CA ARG A 34 1.47 -4.30 -18.08
C ARG A 34 2.46 -4.09 -16.93
N ASP A 35 1.93 -3.76 -15.76
CA ASP A 35 2.71 -3.46 -14.56
C ASP A 35 2.27 -4.36 -13.39
N ILE A 36 3.24 -4.76 -12.57
CA ILE A 36 3.01 -5.35 -11.26
C ILE A 36 3.21 -4.26 -10.23
N VAL A 37 2.26 -4.11 -9.32
CA VAL A 37 2.40 -3.23 -8.16
C VAL A 37 2.64 -4.08 -6.92
N VAL A 38 3.74 -3.85 -6.23
CA VAL A 38 4.04 -4.40 -4.90
C VAL A 38 3.93 -3.27 -3.89
N ALA A 39 2.88 -3.30 -3.07
CA ALA A 39 2.61 -2.25 -2.10
C ALA A 39 2.89 -2.74 -0.67
N TRP A 40 3.91 -2.17 -0.03
CA TRP A 40 4.29 -2.50 1.33
C TRP A 40 3.60 -1.60 2.36
N ARG A 41 3.01 -2.21 3.38
CA ARG A 41 2.33 -1.50 4.46
C ARG A 41 3.33 -0.75 5.34
N GLY A 42 2.99 0.49 5.69
CA GLY A 42 3.65 1.25 6.75
C GLY A 42 3.25 0.82 8.16
N THR A 43 3.67 1.59 9.16
CA THR A 43 3.22 1.44 10.55
C THR A 43 2.00 2.32 10.80
N ILE A 44 1.07 1.85 11.63
CA ILE A 44 -0.12 2.64 12.03
C ILE A 44 0.28 3.71 13.07
N THR A 45 1.06 3.33 14.09
CA THR A 45 1.67 4.25 15.08
C THR A 45 3.15 4.44 14.77
N THR A 46 3.48 5.50 14.03
CA THR A 46 4.83 5.69 13.46
C THR A 46 5.85 6.28 14.42
N LEU A 47 5.43 7.04 15.44
CA LEU A 47 6.34 7.75 16.34
C LEU A 47 7.05 6.81 17.32
N GLU A 48 6.30 6.03 18.09
CA GLU A 48 6.84 5.03 19.03
C GLU A 48 7.74 4.01 18.30
N TRP A 49 7.36 3.67 17.07
CA TRP A 49 8.11 2.71 16.26
C TRP A 49 9.50 3.21 15.84
N VAL A 50 9.69 4.50 15.56
CA VAL A 50 11.03 5.02 15.20
C VAL A 50 12.00 4.89 16.36
N ASP A 51 11.49 5.00 17.59
CA ASP A 51 12.29 4.92 18.82
C ASP A 51 12.50 3.47 19.27
N ASP A 52 11.49 2.59 19.11
CA ASP A 52 11.53 1.18 19.53
C ASP A 52 12.29 0.26 18.57
N PHE A 53 12.60 0.73 17.36
CA PHE A 53 13.15 -0.14 16.34
C PHE A 53 14.65 -0.42 16.55
N GLU A 54 14.97 -1.71 16.79
CA GLU A 54 16.33 -2.21 17.02
C GLU A 54 17.36 -1.60 16.05
N ALA A 55 18.15 -0.63 16.54
CA ALA A 55 19.14 0.13 15.76
C ALA A 55 20.31 -0.71 15.19
N GLY A 56 20.28 -2.03 15.40
CA GLY A 56 21.23 -2.99 14.88
C GLY A 56 21.33 -2.96 13.35
N LYS A 57 22.49 -3.37 12.84
CA LYS A 57 22.75 -3.51 11.41
C LYS A 57 23.14 -4.95 11.10
N VAL A 58 22.66 -5.47 9.96
CA VAL A 58 22.98 -6.80 9.45
C VAL A 58 23.58 -6.73 8.07
N SER A 59 24.43 -7.71 7.75
CA SER A 59 24.95 -7.84 6.40
C SER A 59 23.84 -8.26 5.42
N GLY A 60 23.67 -7.46 4.37
CA GLY A 60 22.84 -7.77 3.20
C GLY A 60 23.59 -8.53 2.10
N ALA A 61 24.87 -8.88 2.30
CA ALA A 61 25.72 -9.48 1.25
C ALA A 61 25.12 -10.77 0.68
N LYS A 62 24.66 -11.67 1.54
CA LYS A 62 24.00 -12.93 1.16
C LYS A 62 22.67 -12.68 0.43
N MET A 63 21.91 -11.68 0.87
CA MET A 63 20.61 -11.35 0.29
C MET A 63 20.76 -10.84 -1.15
N LEU A 64 21.72 -9.93 -1.36
CA LEU A 64 21.97 -9.25 -2.63
C LEU A 64 23.00 -9.98 -3.53
N ASN A 65 23.45 -11.18 -3.13
CA ASN A 65 24.44 -11.97 -3.85
C ASN A 65 25.67 -11.15 -4.29
N THR A 66 26.23 -10.37 -3.37
CA THR A 66 27.34 -9.45 -3.66
C THR A 66 28.53 -9.71 -2.74
N LYS A 67 29.74 -9.46 -3.26
CA LYS A 67 30.97 -9.47 -2.45
C LYS A 67 31.10 -8.21 -1.59
N LEU A 68 30.30 -7.18 -1.87
CA LEU A 68 30.19 -6.01 -0.99
C LEU A 68 29.50 -6.42 0.31
N ASN A 69 29.75 -5.68 1.40
CA ASN A 69 29.08 -5.88 2.68
C ASN A 69 28.08 -4.75 2.98
N PRO A 70 26.98 -4.61 2.21
CA PRO A 70 25.99 -3.58 2.48
C PRO A 70 25.32 -3.87 3.83
N MET A 71 25.19 -2.83 4.65
CA MET A 71 24.60 -2.95 5.99
C MET A 71 23.13 -2.51 5.95
N LEU A 72 22.23 -3.45 6.22
CA LEU A 72 20.79 -3.22 6.30
C LEU A 72 20.37 -3.02 7.76
N HIS A 73 19.26 -2.33 7.98
CA HIS A 73 18.66 -2.24 9.30
C HIS A 73 18.16 -3.61 9.77
N GLN A 74 18.53 -4.02 10.98
CA GLN A 74 18.16 -5.33 11.55
C GLN A 74 16.65 -5.57 11.49
N GLY A 75 15.84 -4.65 12.01
CA GLY A 75 14.40 -4.88 12.04
C GLY A 75 13.74 -4.89 10.65
N PHE A 76 14.23 -4.11 9.66
CA PHE A 76 13.63 -4.11 8.31
C PHE A 76 13.95 -5.43 7.63
N TYR A 77 15.20 -5.87 7.79
CA TYR A 77 15.66 -7.16 7.32
C TYR A 77 14.87 -8.30 7.96
N SER A 78 14.62 -8.24 9.28
CA SER A 78 13.79 -9.24 9.97
C SER A 78 12.38 -9.29 9.40
N ILE A 79 11.69 -8.15 9.27
CA ILE A 79 10.33 -8.14 8.70
C ILE A 79 10.31 -8.73 7.28
N TYR A 80 11.32 -8.44 6.47
CA TYR A 80 11.41 -8.91 5.10
C TYR A 80 11.73 -10.41 4.96
N THR A 81 12.53 -10.97 5.87
CA THR A 81 13.13 -12.32 5.72
C THR A 81 12.66 -13.36 6.73
N SER A 82 12.04 -12.95 7.84
CA SER A 82 11.60 -13.87 8.88
C SER A 82 10.50 -14.83 8.39
N THR A 83 10.55 -16.05 8.89
CA THR A 83 9.54 -17.10 8.68
C THR A 83 9.05 -17.61 10.02
N ASP A 84 7.83 -18.13 10.05
CA ASP A 84 7.30 -18.91 11.18
C ASP A 84 6.69 -20.21 10.64
N PRO A 85 7.37 -21.36 10.79
CA PRO A 85 6.85 -22.66 10.37
C PRO A 85 5.54 -23.08 11.05
N LYS A 86 5.25 -22.52 12.24
CA LYS A 86 4.04 -22.84 13.01
C LYS A 86 2.83 -22.00 12.58
N SER A 87 3.07 -20.88 11.91
CA SER A 87 2.02 -20.02 11.40
C SER A 87 1.36 -20.60 10.14
N LYS A 88 0.07 -20.34 9.98
CA LYS A 88 -0.65 -20.62 8.73
C LYS A 88 -0.29 -19.61 7.63
N PHE A 89 0.24 -18.44 7.98
CA PHE A 89 0.35 -17.28 7.08
C PHE A 89 1.77 -16.99 6.58
N ASN A 90 2.81 -17.15 7.41
CA ASN A 90 4.20 -16.82 7.06
C ASN A 90 5.15 -18.02 7.17
N LYS A 91 4.70 -19.20 6.67
CA LYS A 91 5.56 -20.39 6.48
C LYS A 91 6.78 -20.06 5.62
N THR A 92 6.58 -19.22 4.60
CA THR A 92 7.61 -18.58 3.80
C THR A 92 7.69 -17.09 4.12
N SER A 93 8.86 -16.50 3.88
CA SER A 93 9.11 -15.10 4.20
C SER A 93 8.33 -14.19 3.27
N ALA A 94 8.09 -12.93 3.66
CA ALA A 94 7.43 -11.96 2.79
C ALA A 94 8.19 -11.78 1.44
N ARG A 95 9.51 -11.90 1.48
CA ARG A 95 10.39 -11.96 0.30
C ARG A 95 10.05 -13.11 -0.67
N ASP A 96 9.69 -14.27 -0.14
CA ASP A 96 9.53 -15.51 -0.93
C ASP A 96 8.07 -15.83 -1.27
N GLN A 97 7.11 -15.04 -0.78
CA GLN A 97 5.68 -15.19 -1.13
C GLN A 97 5.37 -14.76 -2.58
N TYR A 98 6.28 -14.06 -3.25
CA TYR A 98 6.15 -13.69 -4.65
C TYR A 98 6.43 -14.88 -5.60
N LYS A 99 5.48 -15.21 -6.48
CA LYS A 99 5.63 -16.27 -7.50
C LYS A 99 6.22 -15.73 -8.81
N LYS A 100 7.08 -16.54 -9.42
CA LYS A 100 8.11 -16.18 -10.41
C LYS A 100 7.64 -15.99 -11.87
N GLU A 101 6.36 -16.15 -12.16
CA GLU A 101 5.87 -16.22 -13.54
C GLU A 101 5.47 -14.84 -14.07
N GLN A 102 6.46 -14.01 -14.39
CA GLN A 102 6.21 -12.65 -14.86
C GLN A 102 7.12 -12.30 -16.04
N ASN A 103 6.83 -12.91 -17.19
CA ASN A 103 7.53 -12.60 -18.42
C ASN A 103 6.95 -11.30 -19.01
N ASN A 104 7.83 -10.31 -19.21
CA ASN A 104 7.59 -9.09 -19.97
C ASN A 104 6.67 -8.01 -19.33
N MET A 105 6.71 -7.85 -18.01
CA MET A 105 5.91 -6.86 -17.28
C MET A 105 6.81 -5.99 -16.40
N SER A 106 6.59 -4.67 -16.38
CA SER A 106 7.32 -3.78 -15.45
C SER A 106 6.90 -4.04 -14.01
N ILE A 107 7.75 -3.64 -13.06
CA ILE A 107 7.46 -3.77 -11.63
C ILE A 107 7.56 -2.39 -10.98
N THR A 108 6.50 -2.01 -10.29
CA THR A 108 6.43 -0.84 -9.42
C THR A 108 6.34 -1.31 -7.98
N VAL A 109 7.27 -0.85 -7.13
CA VAL A 109 7.27 -1.13 -5.69
C VAL A 109 7.00 0.17 -4.95
N CYS A 110 6.09 0.20 -4.00
CA CYS A 110 5.77 1.41 -3.26
C CYS A 110 5.53 1.14 -1.77
N GLY A 111 5.61 2.19 -0.99
CA GLY A 111 5.32 2.14 0.44
C GLY A 111 5.61 3.45 1.14
N HIS A 112 5.05 3.61 2.33
CA HIS A 112 5.24 4.77 3.20
C HIS A 112 5.87 4.35 4.53
N SER A 113 6.76 5.17 5.08
CA SER A 113 7.42 4.91 6.37
C SER A 113 8.14 3.54 6.38
N LEU A 114 7.77 2.61 7.28
CA LEU A 114 8.26 1.22 7.25
C LEU A 114 8.12 0.59 5.85
N GLY A 115 6.97 0.79 5.20
CA GLY A 115 6.72 0.26 3.86
C GLY A 115 7.65 0.86 2.81
N ALA A 116 8.10 2.10 3.00
CA ALA A 116 9.08 2.73 2.11
C ALA A 116 10.45 2.03 2.21
N ALA A 117 10.91 1.73 3.43
CA ALA A 117 12.14 0.99 3.63
C ALA A 117 12.06 -0.44 3.04
N LEU A 118 10.93 -1.12 3.22
CA LEU A 118 10.69 -2.43 2.62
C LEU A 118 10.64 -2.36 1.08
N SER A 119 10.04 -1.31 0.51
CA SER A 119 10.01 -1.12 -0.94
C SER A 119 11.40 -1.02 -1.57
N ILE A 120 12.31 -0.29 -0.92
CA ILE A 120 13.72 -0.16 -1.36
C ILE A 120 14.46 -1.49 -1.24
N ILE A 121 14.32 -2.20 -0.11
CA ILE A 121 14.94 -3.51 0.09
C ILE A 121 14.45 -4.50 -0.98
N ASN A 122 13.13 -4.53 -1.20
CA ASN A 122 12.50 -5.44 -2.14
C ASN A 122 12.89 -5.16 -3.60
N SER A 123 12.84 -3.90 -4.05
CA SER A 123 13.26 -3.54 -5.41
C SER A 123 14.73 -3.86 -5.66
N THR A 124 15.59 -3.61 -4.67
CA THR A 124 17.02 -3.94 -4.76
C THR A 124 17.26 -5.44 -4.83
N ASP A 125 16.55 -6.23 -4.03
CA ASP A 125 16.62 -7.70 -4.02
C ASP A 125 16.14 -8.31 -5.35
N ILE A 126 15.04 -7.79 -5.93
CA ILE A 126 14.52 -8.22 -7.24
C ILE A 126 15.59 -8.04 -8.33
N VAL A 127 16.21 -6.86 -8.40
CA VAL A 127 17.24 -6.54 -9.39
C VAL A 127 18.51 -7.36 -9.15
N ALA A 128 18.99 -7.46 -7.90
CA ALA A 128 20.21 -8.17 -7.56
C ALA A 128 20.14 -9.67 -7.84
N LYS A 129 18.98 -10.30 -7.59
CA LYS A 129 18.73 -11.72 -7.90
C LYS A 129 18.49 -11.99 -9.39
N LYS A 130 18.35 -10.95 -10.21
CA LYS A 130 17.97 -11.08 -11.63
C LYS A 130 16.68 -11.91 -11.78
N VAL A 131 15.70 -11.65 -10.91
CA VAL A 131 14.38 -12.32 -10.99
C VAL A 131 13.66 -11.92 -12.27
N VAL A 132 13.91 -10.69 -12.73
CA VAL A 132 13.42 -10.15 -14.00
C VAL A 132 14.53 -10.05 -15.03
N SER A 133 14.16 -10.10 -16.31
CA SER A 133 15.10 -9.86 -17.40
C SER A 133 15.69 -8.44 -17.31
N PRO A 134 16.94 -8.21 -17.74
CA PRO A 134 17.60 -6.90 -17.64
C PRO A 134 16.85 -5.73 -18.28
N ASN A 135 15.99 -6.00 -19.26
CA ASN A 135 15.23 -4.99 -20.00
C ASN A 135 13.91 -4.60 -19.33
N ILE A 136 13.58 -5.22 -18.20
CA ILE A 136 12.34 -4.95 -17.46
C ILE A 136 12.62 -3.94 -16.35
N PRO A 137 11.97 -2.76 -16.37
CA PRO A 137 12.19 -1.75 -15.35
C PRO A 137 11.55 -2.17 -14.03
N VAL A 138 12.33 -2.04 -12.95
CA VAL A 138 11.87 -2.13 -11.57
C VAL A 138 12.00 -0.74 -10.95
N THR A 139 10.88 -0.14 -10.57
CA THR A 139 10.83 1.25 -10.08
C THR A 139 10.28 1.28 -8.65
N ALA A 140 10.94 1.99 -7.75
CA ALA A 140 10.46 2.18 -6.39
C ALA A 140 9.94 3.61 -6.17
N PHE A 141 8.77 3.75 -5.54
CA PHE A 141 8.20 5.02 -5.06
C PHE A 141 8.08 5.01 -3.53
N PRO A 142 9.19 5.23 -2.80
CA PRO A 142 9.19 5.31 -1.35
C PRO A 142 8.75 6.69 -0.86
N TYR A 143 7.86 6.73 0.14
CA TYR A 143 7.40 7.97 0.79
C TYR A 143 7.81 7.98 2.26
N ALA A 144 8.33 9.11 2.76
CA ALA A 144 8.75 9.27 4.17
C ALA A 144 9.69 8.14 4.67
N CYS A 145 10.67 7.73 3.85
CA CYS A 145 11.53 6.60 4.17
C CYS A 145 12.47 6.91 5.37
N PRO A 146 12.48 6.06 6.42
CA PRO A 146 13.46 6.19 7.49
C PRO A 146 14.88 5.99 6.94
N LYS A 147 15.84 6.76 7.46
CA LYS A 147 17.24 6.88 7.02
C LYS A 147 17.52 7.59 5.67
N HIS A 148 16.55 8.33 5.10
CA HIS A 148 16.76 9.34 4.04
C HIS A 148 15.84 10.59 4.16
N GLY A 149 15.24 10.85 5.33
CA GLY A 149 14.34 11.98 5.52
C GLY A 149 15.09 13.31 5.59
N ASP A 150 14.77 14.25 4.70
CA ASP A 150 15.24 15.62 4.74
C ASP A 150 14.67 16.33 6.00
N CYS A 151 15.54 16.93 6.80
CA CYS A 151 15.17 17.68 8.01
C CYS A 151 14.28 18.89 7.70
N VAL A 152 14.16 19.26 6.42
CA VAL A 152 13.33 20.36 5.91
C VAL A 152 11.85 20.19 6.25
N PHE A 153 11.28 18.97 6.28
CA PHE A 153 9.86 18.78 6.61
C PHE A 153 9.53 19.03 8.09
N LYS A 154 10.54 18.97 8.97
CA LYS A 154 10.39 19.26 10.41
C LYS A 154 10.07 20.74 10.68
N GLN A 155 10.40 21.62 9.74
CA GLN A 155 10.32 23.07 9.92
C GLN A 155 9.02 23.69 9.37
N PHE A 156 8.18 22.90 8.66
CA PHE A 156 7.00 23.41 7.97
C PHE A 156 5.64 22.97 8.53
N SER A 157 5.57 22.07 9.52
CA SER A 157 4.27 21.69 10.12
C SER A 157 4.03 22.43 11.43
N GLU A 158 3.10 23.39 11.42
CA GLU A 158 2.44 23.90 12.64
C GLU A 158 1.76 22.73 13.41
N GLY A 159 1.41 21.63 12.72
CA GLY A 159 0.76 20.43 13.27
C GLY A 159 1.69 19.31 13.77
N GLY A 160 2.99 19.56 13.94
CA GLY A 160 3.93 18.60 14.55
C GLY A 160 4.37 17.42 13.67
N LEU A 161 5.16 16.51 14.24
CA LEU A 161 5.85 15.42 13.52
C LEU A 161 4.89 14.38 12.93
N ALA A 162 3.79 14.06 13.63
CA ALA A 162 2.78 13.14 13.12
C ALA A 162 2.12 13.66 11.82
N THR A 163 1.81 14.97 11.78
CA THR A 163 1.22 15.63 10.61
C THR A 163 2.19 15.68 9.44
N ALA A 164 3.46 16.01 9.69
CA ALA A 164 4.50 16.01 8.67
C ALA A 164 4.77 14.61 8.10
N HIS A 165 4.67 13.58 8.94
CA HIS A 165 4.95 12.20 8.56
C HIS A 165 3.75 11.51 7.89
N ALA A 166 2.52 12.03 8.02
CA ALA A 166 1.34 11.39 7.47
C ALA A 166 1.37 11.29 5.93
N MET A 167 1.03 10.11 5.40
CA MET A 167 1.04 9.85 3.95
C MET A 167 0.18 10.85 3.17
N GLU A 168 -0.99 11.19 3.72
CA GLU A 168 -1.93 12.11 3.07
C GLU A 168 -1.38 13.54 2.98
N SER A 169 -0.54 13.95 3.94
CA SER A 169 0.20 15.23 3.88
C SER A 169 1.23 15.22 2.75
N TYR A 170 1.95 14.11 2.54
CA TYR A 170 2.89 13.96 1.41
C TYR A 170 2.15 14.04 0.07
N LEU A 171 1.04 13.33 -0.08
CA LEU A 171 0.26 13.34 -1.33
C LEU A 171 -0.39 14.71 -1.57
N HIS A 172 -0.86 15.39 -0.52
CA HIS A 172 -1.33 16.76 -0.60
C HIS A 172 -0.22 17.72 -1.06
N ALA A 173 0.99 17.57 -0.50
CA ALA A 173 2.15 18.35 -0.92
C ALA A 173 2.50 18.10 -2.39
N ILE A 174 2.53 16.84 -2.85
CA ILE A 174 2.80 16.49 -4.25
C ILE A 174 1.74 17.08 -5.19
N ALA A 175 0.47 17.05 -4.79
CA ALA A 175 -0.62 17.56 -5.62
C ALA A 175 -0.55 19.08 -5.89
N GLY A 176 0.10 19.85 -5.01
CA GLY A 176 0.17 21.31 -5.13
C GLY A 176 1.57 21.92 -5.20
N THR A 177 2.64 21.16 -4.97
CA THR A 177 4.00 21.70 -5.02
C THR A 177 4.36 22.14 -6.43
N ARG A 178 5.02 23.30 -6.52
CA ARG A 178 5.65 23.79 -7.77
C ARG A 178 7.17 23.86 -7.61
N GLY A 179 7.73 23.02 -6.72
CA GLY A 179 9.12 23.06 -6.31
C GLY A 179 9.39 24.10 -5.21
N SER A 180 10.61 24.10 -4.68
CA SER A 180 11.00 24.90 -3.51
C SER A 180 10.84 26.42 -3.67
N ARG A 181 10.74 26.92 -4.91
CA ARG A 181 10.58 28.34 -5.24
C ARG A 181 9.27 28.66 -5.96
N GLY A 182 8.45 27.67 -6.28
CA GLY A 182 7.28 27.84 -7.15
C GLY A 182 5.97 28.13 -6.42
N GLY A 183 5.98 28.16 -5.09
CA GLY A 183 4.77 28.27 -4.26
C GLY A 183 3.93 26.99 -4.29
N PHE A 184 2.66 27.11 -3.87
CA PHE A 184 1.71 26.00 -3.80
C PHE A 184 0.43 26.30 -4.59
N ARG A 185 0.06 25.41 -5.51
CA ARG A 185 -1.20 25.43 -6.27
C ARG A 185 -1.51 24.04 -6.78
N PHE A 186 -2.70 23.53 -6.46
CA PHE A 186 -3.16 22.24 -6.95
C PHE A 186 -3.11 22.15 -8.48
N GLN A 187 -2.47 21.10 -8.97
CA GLN A 187 -2.48 20.72 -10.39
C GLN A 187 -3.43 19.55 -10.66
N THR A 188 -3.97 18.93 -9.61
CA THR A 188 -4.90 17.81 -9.67
C THR A 188 -6.11 18.09 -8.80
N ASN A 189 -7.22 17.41 -9.10
CA ASN A 189 -8.44 17.50 -8.29
C ASN A 189 -8.36 16.57 -7.07
N ARG A 190 -7.43 16.86 -6.14
CA ARG A 190 -7.26 16.10 -4.89
C ARG A 190 -8.07 16.75 -3.78
N ASP A 191 -8.98 15.98 -3.17
CA ASP A 191 -9.73 16.45 -2.01
C ASP A 191 -8.81 16.68 -0.80
N ILE A 192 -8.92 17.88 -0.22
CA ILE A 192 -8.18 18.28 0.98
C ILE A 192 -8.61 17.47 2.21
N SER A 193 -9.84 16.97 2.26
CA SER A 193 -10.38 16.18 3.37
C SER A 193 -9.54 14.94 3.70
N LEU A 194 -8.86 14.39 2.70
CA LEU A 194 -7.97 13.25 2.83
C LEU A 194 -6.81 13.52 3.82
N VAL A 195 -6.38 14.77 4.00
CA VAL A 195 -5.33 15.10 4.98
C VAL A 195 -5.75 14.68 6.40
N ASN A 196 -7.01 14.88 6.77
CA ASN A 196 -7.53 14.54 8.10
C ASN A 196 -7.94 13.07 8.25
N LYS A 197 -7.60 12.20 7.28
CA LYS A 197 -7.99 10.78 7.31
C LYS A 197 -7.59 10.08 8.62
N HIS A 198 -6.38 10.33 9.09
CA HIS A 198 -5.82 9.69 10.31
C HIS A 198 -5.22 10.69 11.30
N ILE A 199 -5.30 11.98 11.03
CA ILE A 199 -4.69 13.04 11.83
C ILE A 199 -5.63 14.26 11.92
N ASP A 200 -5.23 15.24 12.73
CA ASP A 200 -5.77 16.59 12.72
C ASP A 200 -4.76 17.54 12.04
N GLY A 201 -4.68 17.46 10.71
CA GLY A 201 -3.65 18.16 9.93
C GLY A 201 -4.13 19.46 9.29
N LEU A 202 -5.44 19.67 9.18
CA LEU A 202 -6.04 20.84 8.54
C LEU A 202 -6.40 21.93 9.55
N LYS A 203 -6.38 23.19 9.10
CA LYS A 203 -6.84 24.32 9.92
C LYS A 203 -8.35 24.23 10.17
N ASP A 204 -8.78 24.54 11.39
CA ASP A 204 -10.18 24.49 11.84
C ASP A 204 -11.18 25.19 10.91
N LYS A 205 -10.74 26.26 10.22
CA LYS A 205 -11.57 27.00 9.25
C LYS A 205 -12.16 26.14 8.13
N TYR A 206 -11.57 24.97 7.86
CA TYR A 206 -12.06 24.04 6.84
C TYR A 206 -13.22 23.16 7.35
N LEU A 207 -13.46 23.11 8.67
CA LEU A 207 -14.56 22.37 9.31
C LEU A 207 -14.59 20.88 8.95
N ILE A 208 -13.41 20.29 8.69
CA ILE A 208 -13.27 18.87 8.37
C ILE A 208 -12.92 18.10 9.64
N PRO A 209 -13.72 17.08 10.04
CA PRO A 209 -13.42 16.30 11.23
C PRO A 209 -12.03 15.67 11.18
N GLN A 210 -11.31 15.71 12.30
CA GLN A 210 -10.03 15.00 12.47
C GLN A 210 -10.23 13.48 12.51
N GLN A 211 -9.22 12.73 12.08
CA GLN A 211 -9.15 11.25 12.16
C GLN A 211 -10.44 10.55 11.71
N TRP A 212 -11.08 11.07 10.66
CA TRP A 212 -12.44 10.66 10.29
C TRP A 212 -12.53 9.24 9.75
N TRP A 213 -11.41 8.63 9.34
CA TRP A 213 -11.41 7.27 8.81
C TRP A 213 -11.68 6.24 9.90
N GLY A 214 -12.85 5.63 9.83
CA GLY A 214 -13.24 4.49 10.64
C GLY A 214 -14.30 3.68 9.92
N LEU A 215 -14.37 2.38 10.23
CA LEU A 215 -15.51 1.57 9.79
C LEU A 215 -16.79 2.12 10.44
N ALA A 216 -17.89 2.07 9.70
CA ALA A 216 -19.21 2.38 10.26
C ALA A 216 -19.42 1.54 11.54
N ASN A 217 -19.85 2.20 12.63
CA ASN A 217 -20.00 1.57 13.94
C ASN A 217 -18.76 0.79 14.42
N LYS A 218 -17.55 1.19 14.00
CA LYS A 218 -16.28 0.48 14.27
C LYS A 218 -16.25 -0.98 13.79
N GLY A 219 -17.08 -1.33 12.81
CA GLY A 219 -17.22 -2.69 12.28
C GLY A 219 -18.24 -3.56 13.02
N MET A 220 -19.01 -2.98 13.94
CA MET A 220 -20.16 -3.64 14.54
C MET A 220 -21.32 -3.66 13.53
N VAL A 221 -21.98 -4.81 13.43
CA VAL A 221 -23.16 -5.01 12.57
C VAL A 221 -24.32 -5.49 13.44
N GLN A 222 -25.48 -4.84 13.28
CA GLN A 222 -26.70 -5.25 13.96
C GLN A 222 -27.31 -6.46 13.24
N GLN A 223 -27.54 -7.52 14.00
CA GLN A 223 -28.18 -8.74 13.54
C GLN A 223 -29.71 -8.57 13.49
N SER A 224 -30.40 -9.45 12.77
CA SER A 224 -31.87 -9.50 12.74
C SER A 224 -32.51 -9.71 14.12
N THR A 225 -31.76 -10.29 15.06
CA THR A 225 -32.16 -10.46 16.47
C THR A 225 -31.94 -9.21 17.33
N ALA A 226 -31.65 -8.06 16.71
CA ALA A 226 -31.29 -6.78 17.34
C ALA A 226 -29.98 -6.77 18.16
N ASN A 227 -29.29 -7.90 18.25
CA ASN A 227 -27.96 -7.98 18.86
C ASN A 227 -26.88 -7.38 17.94
N TRP A 228 -25.86 -6.77 18.53
CA TRP A 228 -24.71 -6.26 17.80
C TRP A 228 -23.53 -7.22 17.90
N GLN A 229 -22.91 -7.52 16.75
CA GLN A 229 -21.73 -8.38 16.70
C GLN A 229 -20.65 -7.72 15.85
N MET A 230 -19.38 -7.97 16.20
CA MET A 230 -18.27 -7.61 15.33
C MET A 230 -18.41 -8.43 14.05
N ALA A 231 -18.42 -7.77 12.89
CA ALA A 231 -18.34 -8.48 11.63
C ALA A 231 -17.08 -9.35 11.62
N ASP A 232 -17.23 -10.63 11.30
CA ASP A 232 -16.10 -11.53 11.19
C ASP A 232 -15.18 -11.01 10.09
N ARG A 233 -13.93 -10.71 10.44
CA ARG A 233 -12.90 -10.27 9.48
C ARG A 233 -12.26 -11.48 8.81
N THR A 234 -13.08 -12.45 8.43
CA THR A 234 -12.61 -13.55 7.60
C THR A 234 -12.27 -12.97 6.24
N TRP A 235 -10.97 -13.02 5.91
CA TRP A 235 -10.54 -12.99 4.52
C TRP A 235 -11.27 -14.14 3.84
N LYS A 236 -12.36 -13.84 3.15
CA LYS A 236 -13.03 -14.86 2.34
C LYS A 236 -12.16 -15.07 1.12
N GLU A 237 -11.94 -16.32 0.74
CA GLU A 237 -11.30 -16.66 -0.54
C GLU A 237 -12.05 -16.00 -1.73
N ASP A 238 -13.32 -15.63 -1.50
CA ASP A 238 -14.21 -14.90 -2.42
C ASP A 238 -13.82 -13.43 -2.68
N ASP A 239 -12.92 -12.82 -1.89
CA ASP A 239 -12.46 -11.43 -2.15
C ASP A 239 -11.64 -11.33 -3.45
N GLN A 240 -11.27 -12.46 -4.08
CA GLN A 240 -10.74 -12.50 -5.44
C GLN A 240 -11.81 -12.23 -6.52
N ASN A 241 -13.10 -12.40 -6.21
CA ASN A 241 -14.21 -12.25 -7.15
C ASN A 241 -14.88 -10.87 -7.11
N MET A 242 -14.54 -9.99 -6.16
CA MET A 242 -15.07 -8.61 -6.20
C MET A 242 -14.47 -7.73 -7.31
N MET A 243 -13.54 -8.27 -8.11
CA MET A 243 -13.06 -7.64 -9.35
C MET A 243 -13.69 -8.23 -10.63
N SER A 244 -14.56 -9.25 -10.53
CA SER A 244 -15.24 -9.86 -11.69
C SER A 244 -16.70 -9.41 -11.86
N ASP A 245 -17.29 -8.74 -10.87
CA ASP A 245 -18.69 -8.27 -10.95
C ASP A 245 -18.91 -7.02 -11.83
N ASP A 246 -17.83 -6.37 -12.32
CA ASP A 246 -17.92 -5.27 -13.30
C ASP A 246 -18.07 -5.76 -14.76
N GLU A 247 -17.98 -7.07 -15.04
CA GLU A 247 -18.13 -7.61 -16.40
C GLU A 247 -19.59 -7.90 -16.83
N ASN A 248 -20.60 -7.66 -15.99
CA ASN A 248 -21.99 -8.04 -16.30
C ASN A 248 -22.98 -6.88 -16.50
N ILE A 249 -22.51 -5.66 -16.76
CA ILE A 249 -23.35 -4.57 -17.27
C ILE A 249 -23.01 -4.31 -18.74
N SER A 250 -23.32 -5.26 -19.64
CA SER A 250 -23.41 -4.92 -21.08
C SER A 250 -24.38 -5.75 -21.93
N SER A 251 -25.18 -6.66 -21.37
CA SER A 251 -26.04 -7.53 -22.20
C SER A 251 -27.51 -7.12 -22.37
N ASP A 252 -28.01 -6.06 -21.72
CA ASP A 252 -29.46 -5.74 -21.80
C ASP A 252 -29.86 -4.58 -22.73
N HIS A 253 -28.96 -4.04 -23.55
CA HIS A 253 -29.30 -3.00 -24.53
C HIS A 253 -28.78 -3.26 -25.94
N GLN A 254 -29.02 -4.45 -26.49
CA GLN A 254 -29.08 -4.65 -27.94
C GLN A 254 -30.14 -5.70 -28.30
N ASN A 255 -31.40 -5.27 -28.35
CA ASN A 255 -32.43 -5.92 -29.17
C ASN A 255 -33.56 -4.92 -29.45
N ILE A 256 -33.30 -4.00 -30.36
CA ILE A 256 -34.35 -3.44 -31.22
C ILE A 256 -33.83 -3.66 -32.64
N SER A 257 -34.16 -4.82 -33.18
CA SER A 257 -33.96 -5.17 -34.58
C SER A 257 -34.83 -4.28 -35.45
N SER A 258 -34.20 -3.60 -36.39
CA SER A 258 -34.79 -3.21 -37.66
C SER A 258 -35.23 -4.47 -38.41
N ASP A 259 -36.50 -4.52 -38.79
CA ASP A 259 -37.00 -4.89 -40.12
C ASP A 259 -38.50 -5.13 -40.04
N ASP A 260 -39.28 -4.31 -40.76
CA ASP A 260 -40.35 -4.79 -41.63
C ASP A 260 -40.89 -3.62 -42.47
N GLU A 261 -40.43 -3.58 -43.73
CA GLU A 261 -41.07 -2.86 -44.82
C GLU A 261 -42.30 -3.65 -45.31
N LYS A 262 -43.43 -2.93 -45.35
CA LYS A 262 -44.43 -2.86 -46.45
C LYS A 262 -45.51 -3.93 -46.67
N THR A 263 -46.66 -3.36 -47.04
CA THR A 263 -47.88 -3.88 -47.72
C THR A 263 -48.87 -4.61 -46.80
N SER A 264 -50.19 -4.41 -46.86
CA SER A 264 -51.10 -4.02 -47.95
C SER A 264 -52.47 -3.58 -47.41
N ASP A 265 -53.14 -2.72 -48.16
CA ASP A 265 -54.59 -2.34 -48.19
C ASP A 265 -55.27 -1.70 -46.97
#